data_AF-A0A377ZW39-F1
#
_entry.id   AF-A0A377ZW39-F1
#
_cell.length_a   1.000
_cell.length_b   1.000
_cell.length_c   1.000
_cell.angle_alpha   90.00
_cell.angle_beta   90.00
_cell.angle_gamma   90.00
#
_symmetry.space_group_name_H-M   'P 1'
#
loop_
_entity.id
_entity.type
_entity.pdbx_description
1 polymer ?
#
loop_
_entity_poly.entity_id
_entity_poly.type
_entity_poly.pdbx_seq_one_letter_code
_entity_poly.pdbx_strand_id
1 'polypeptide(L)'
;MRDSMSRNHATGKVPPLPINPPQTREINLRDRPARPAALRHTRMVVTVRELDDLLREDVRRELEQLHHALPVYAIDINDPFLSSRLFGTGWDDPQMAGYACWYNLQQIFSWLAAMAGR
;
A
#
# COMPACT_ATOMS: atom_id res chain seq x y z
N MET A 1 -7.74 -74.53 16.04
CA MET A 1 -7.83 -73.72 17.27
C MET A 1 -6.60 -72.82 17.28
N ARG A 2 -6.75 -71.54 16.83
CA ARG A 2 -5.90 -70.35 17.10
C ARG A 2 -4.40 -70.43 16.72
N ASP A 3 -3.69 -69.40 16.28
CA ASP A 3 -3.95 -68.13 15.60
C ASP A 3 -2.55 -67.58 15.25
N SER A 4 -2.42 -67.03 14.04
CA SER A 4 -1.69 -65.79 13.72
C SER A 4 -0.28 -65.51 14.26
N MET A 5 0.69 -65.31 13.34
CA MET A 5 1.52 -64.09 13.27
C MET A 5 2.36 -64.06 11.97
N SER A 6 1.75 -63.65 10.86
CA SER A 6 2.50 -63.16 9.69
C SER A 6 2.60 -61.64 9.81
N ARG A 7 3.80 -61.16 10.17
CA ARG A 7 4.10 -59.75 10.35
C ARG A 7 4.43 -59.13 8.98
N ASN A 8 3.42 -58.64 8.28
CA ASN A 8 3.62 -57.85 7.07
C ASN A 8 3.62 -56.36 7.44
N HIS A 9 4.80 -55.73 7.36
CA HIS A 9 4.93 -54.28 7.39
C HIS A 9 4.24 -53.68 6.15
N ALA A 10 3.04 -53.16 6.33
CA ALA A 10 2.43 -52.25 5.37
C ALA A 10 2.83 -50.82 5.74
N THR A 11 3.84 -50.28 5.06
CA THR A 11 4.08 -48.84 5.00
C THR A 11 2.89 -48.17 4.29
N GLY A 12 1.89 -47.77 5.07
CA GLY A 12 0.78 -46.95 4.61
C GLY A 12 1.27 -45.55 4.26
N LYS A 13 1.64 -45.34 3.00
CA LYS A 13 1.86 -44.00 2.45
C LYS A 13 0.50 -43.31 2.35
N VAL A 14 0.17 -42.48 3.33
CA VAL A 14 -1.03 -41.63 3.31
C VAL A 14 -0.91 -40.69 2.10
N PRO A 15 -1.87 -40.67 1.15
CA PRO A 15 -1.86 -39.69 0.08
C PRO A 15 -1.94 -38.28 0.69
N PRO A 16 -1.19 -37.28 0.17
CA PRO A 16 -1.34 -35.93 0.65
C PRO A 16 -2.80 -35.50 0.40
N LEU A 17 -3.49 -35.09 1.46
CA LEU A 17 -4.82 -34.51 1.36
C LEU A 17 -4.76 -33.33 0.37
N PRO A 18 -5.57 -33.31 -0.69
CA PRO A 18 -5.61 -32.14 -1.58
C PRO A 18 -6.04 -30.93 -0.77
N ILE A 19 -5.15 -29.92 -0.70
CA ILE A 19 -5.27 -28.74 0.19
C ILE A 19 -6.50 -27.88 -0.11
N ASN A 20 -7.16 -28.05 -1.25
CA ASN A 20 -8.55 -27.65 -1.48
C ASN A 20 -9.01 -28.34 -2.77
N PRO A 21 -10.12 -29.10 -2.78
CA PRO A 21 -10.73 -29.46 -4.05
C PRO A 21 -11.13 -28.17 -4.80
N PRO A 22 -11.07 -28.14 -6.15
CA PRO A 22 -11.54 -26.99 -6.91
C PRO A 22 -12.99 -26.70 -6.54
N GLN A 23 -13.20 -25.59 -5.85
CA GLN A 23 -14.53 -25.13 -5.47
C GLN A 23 -15.19 -24.50 -6.70
N THR A 24 -15.83 -25.32 -7.52
CA THR A 24 -16.73 -24.82 -8.56
C THR A 24 -17.90 -24.11 -7.87
N ARG A 25 -17.90 -22.78 -7.91
CA ARG A 25 -19.01 -21.97 -7.43
C ARG A 25 -20.03 -21.80 -8.55
N GLU A 26 -21.19 -22.40 -8.36
CA GLU A 26 -22.34 -22.18 -9.22
C GLU A 26 -22.98 -20.83 -8.85
N ILE A 27 -22.88 -19.84 -9.73
CA ILE A 27 -23.45 -18.50 -9.49
C ILE A 27 -24.82 -18.44 -10.15
N ASN A 28 -25.88 -18.57 -9.35
CA ASN A 28 -27.23 -18.29 -9.81
C ASN A 28 -27.39 -16.78 -10.05
N LEU A 29 -27.45 -16.38 -11.31
CA LEU A 29 -27.65 -14.97 -11.71
C LEU A 29 -28.97 -14.36 -11.19
N ARG A 30 -29.93 -15.22 -10.79
CA ARG A 30 -31.20 -14.84 -10.17
C ARG A 30 -31.08 -14.46 -8.69
N ASP A 31 -30.04 -14.96 -8.01
CA ASP A 31 -29.71 -14.62 -6.62
C ASP A 31 -28.76 -13.40 -6.55
N ARG A 32 -28.66 -12.64 -7.64
CA ARG A 32 -27.90 -11.38 -7.65
C ARG A 32 -28.45 -10.51 -6.53
N PRO A 33 -27.62 -10.13 -5.54
CA PRO A 33 -28.09 -9.27 -4.46
C PRO A 33 -28.69 -8.01 -5.07
N ALA A 34 -29.93 -7.69 -4.67
CA ALA A 34 -30.71 -6.57 -5.20
C ALA A 34 -29.97 -5.23 -5.08
N ARG A 35 -28.97 -5.18 -4.21
CA ARG A 35 -28.04 -4.08 -4.06
C ARG A 35 -26.62 -4.60 -4.33
N PRO A 36 -25.81 -3.94 -5.18
CA PRO A 36 -24.39 -4.25 -5.22
C PRO A 36 -23.85 -4.15 -3.78
N ALA A 37 -23.16 -5.19 -3.32
CA ALA A 37 -22.42 -5.12 -2.07
C ALA A 37 -21.53 -3.87 -2.16
N ALA A 38 -21.57 -3.00 -1.14
CA ALA A 38 -20.74 -1.82 -1.14
C ALA A 38 -19.29 -2.26 -1.36
N LEU A 39 -18.70 -1.84 -2.48
CA LEU A 39 -17.29 -2.07 -2.73
C LEU A 39 -16.55 -1.50 -1.53
N ARG A 40 -15.70 -2.33 -0.89
CA ARG A 40 -14.85 -1.86 0.20
C ARG A 40 -14.12 -0.63 -0.32
N HIS A 41 -14.14 0.47 0.42
CA HIS A 41 -13.31 1.63 0.09
C HIS A 41 -11.86 1.17 0.14
N THR A 42 -11.26 0.91 -1.02
CA THR A 42 -9.83 0.68 -1.14
C THR A 42 -9.15 2.02 -0.91
N ARG A 43 -8.58 2.21 0.28
CA ARG A 43 -7.78 3.38 0.60
C ARG A 43 -6.45 3.26 -0.13
N MET A 44 -6.30 4.01 -1.23
CA MET A 44 -5.04 4.05 -1.95
C MET A 44 -4.02 4.84 -1.15
N VAL A 45 -2.90 4.21 -0.80
CA VAL A 45 -1.75 4.88 -0.19
C VAL A 45 -0.60 4.84 -1.19
N VAL A 46 0.01 5.99 -1.44
CA VAL A 46 1.18 6.11 -2.31
C VAL A 46 2.40 6.34 -1.45
N THR A 47 3.41 5.48 -1.57
CA THR A 47 4.69 5.68 -0.88
C THR A 47 5.65 6.43 -1.79
N VAL A 48 6.18 7.55 -1.32
CA VAL A 48 7.33 8.24 -1.92
C VAL A 48 8.59 7.91 -1.14
N ARG A 49 9.76 8.08 -1.76
CA ARG A 49 11.03 7.71 -1.14
C ARG A 49 11.40 8.74 -0.07
N GLU A 50 11.46 10.01 -0.45
CA GLU A 50 11.90 11.09 0.42
C GLU A 50 10.92 12.27 0.37
N LEU A 51 10.98 13.14 1.38
CA LEU A 51 10.12 14.33 1.43
C LEU A 51 10.42 15.30 0.27
N ASP A 52 11.68 15.35 -0.19
CA ASP A 52 12.11 16.13 -1.35
C ASP A 52 11.40 15.75 -2.65
N ASP A 53 10.96 14.50 -2.79
CA ASP A 53 10.23 14.09 -3.98
C ASP A 53 8.93 14.89 -4.14
N LEU A 54 8.30 15.29 -3.03
CA LEU A 54 7.08 16.11 -3.04
C LEU A 54 7.32 17.57 -3.41
N LEU A 55 8.57 18.04 -3.42
CA LEU A 55 8.91 19.36 -3.98
C LEU A 55 9.04 19.34 -5.50
N ARG A 56 9.21 18.16 -6.09
CA ARG A 56 9.47 18.04 -7.52
C ARG A 56 8.17 18.16 -8.31
N GLU A 57 8.21 19.02 -9.33
CA GLU A 57 7.04 19.32 -10.15
C GLU A 57 6.50 18.11 -10.92
N ASP A 58 7.39 17.26 -11.43
CA ASP A 58 7.02 16.02 -12.12
C ASP A 58 6.28 15.06 -11.19
N VAL A 59 6.82 14.82 -10.00
CA VAL A 59 6.17 13.96 -8.98
C VAL A 59 4.81 14.51 -8.57
N ARG A 60 4.69 15.82 -8.33
CA ARG A 60 3.40 16.45 -7.99
C ARG A 60 2.36 16.30 -9.10
N ARG A 61 2.75 16.50 -10.36
CA ARG A 61 1.85 16.32 -11.51
C ARG A 61 1.36 14.89 -11.66
N GLU A 62 2.24 13.92 -11.48
CA GLU A 62 1.87 12.50 -11.52
C GLU A 62 0.91 12.15 -10.37
N LEU A 63 1.18 12.65 -9.16
CA LEU A 63 0.29 12.46 -8.00
C LEU A 63 -1.09 13.11 -8.19
N GLU A 64 -1.16 14.31 -8.79
CA GLU A 64 -2.42 14.96 -9.12
C GLU A 64 -3.21 14.18 -10.17
N GLN A 65 -2.57 13.74 -11.25
CA GLN A 65 -3.20 12.89 -12.27
C GLN A 65 -3.71 11.59 -11.67
N LEU A 66 -2.90 10.97 -10.80
CA LEU A 66 -3.27 9.75 -10.09
C LEU A 66 -4.47 9.99 -9.18
N HIS A 67 -4.47 11.06 -8.39
CA HIS A 67 -5.57 11.42 -7.50
C HIS A 67 -6.88 11.67 -8.26
N HIS A 68 -6.81 12.28 -9.44
CA HIS A 68 -7.97 12.46 -10.31
C HIS A 68 -8.53 11.14 -10.86
N ALA A 69 -7.67 10.17 -11.18
CA ALA A 69 -8.08 8.87 -11.70
C ALA A 69 -8.55 7.91 -10.58
N LEU A 70 -7.88 7.94 -9.44
CA LEU A 70 -8.11 7.10 -8.27
C LEU A 70 -7.76 7.90 -7.01
N PRO A 71 -8.75 8.26 -6.17
CA PRO A 71 -8.51 9.10 -4.99
C PRO A 71 -7.42 8.52 -4.06
N VAL A 72 -6.31 9.25 -3.98
CA VAL A 72 -5.22 8.95 -3.05
C VAL A 72 -5.65 9.35 -1.65
N TYR A 73 -5.74 8.39 -0.74
CA TYR A 73 -6.15 8.59 0.65
C TYR A 73 -5.01 9.16 1.50
N ALA A 74 -3.78 8.69 1.28
CA ALA A 74 -2.60 9.12 2.02
C ALA A 74 -1.35 9.00 1.16
N ILE A 75 -0.35 9.81 1.50
CA ILE A 75 1.01 9.67 1.01
C ILE A 75 1.87 9.23 2.19
N ASP A 76 2.55 8.11 2.02
CA ASP A 76 3.53 7.57 2.95
C ASP A 76 4.94 7.97 2.48
N ILE A 77 5.88 8.16 3.41
CA ILE A 77 7.25 8.58 3.11
C ILE A 77 8.20 7.58 3.75
N ASN A 78 8.88 6.78 2.93
CA ASN A 78 9.70 5.67 3.42
C ASN A 78 10.90 6.16 4.24
N ASP A 79 11.65 7.11 3.68
CA ASP A 79 12.90 7.63 4.24
C ASP A 79 12.88 9.18 4.21
N PRO A 80 12.16 9.84 5.13
CA PRO A 80 11.82 11.26 5.00
C PRO A 80 13.03 12.19 4.92
N PHE A 81 14.19 11.78 5.45
CA PHE A 81 15.37 12.63 5.59
C PHE A 81 16.67 12.05 5.00
N LEU A 82 16.64 10.86 4.40
CA LEU A 82 17.86 10.09 4.09
C LEU A 82 18.83 10.81 3.12
N SER A 83 18.31 11.60 2.16
CA SER A 83 19.12 12.42 1.24
C SER A 83 18.57 13.85 1.09
N SER A 84 17.78 14.29 2.07
CA SER A 84 16.93 15.46 1.95
C SER A 84 17.73 16.77 1.94
N ARG A 85 17.64 17.52 0.83
CA ARG A 85 18.18 18.88 0.74
C ARG A 85 17.32 19.90 1.47
N LEU A 86 16.11 19.52 1.90
CA LEU A 86 15.26 20.34 2.78
C LEU A 86 16.01 20.82 4.04
N PHE A 87 17.02 20.05 4.46
CA PHE A 87 17.85 20.32 5.63
C PHE A 87 19.33 20.57 5.28
N GLY A 88 19.66 20.69 3.98
CA GLY A 88 21.05 20.70 3.51
C GLY A 88 21.69 22.08 3.32
N THR A 89 20.92 23.14 3.03
CA THR A 89 21.45 24.50 2.81
C THR A 89 20.87 25.49 3.82
N GLY A 90 21.73 26.26 4.50
CA GLY A 90 21.31 27.26 5.49
C GLY A 90 21.14 26.72 6.91
N TRP A 91 21.38 25.42 7.14
CA TRP A 91 21.46 24.84 8.50
C TRP A 91 22.75 25.22 9.23
N ASP A 92 23.82 25.42 8.48
CA ASP A 92 25.13 25.85 8.98
C ASP A 92 25.11 27.29 9.51
N ASP A 93 24.10 28.07 9.11
CA ASP A 93 23.83 29.42 9.61
C ASP A 93 22.67 29.37 10.62
N PRO A 94 22.94 29.58 11.92
CA PRO A 94 21.92 29.61 12.96
C PRO A 94 20.78 30.61 12.70
N GLN A 95 21.01 31.65 11.90
CA GLN A 95 19.98 32.63 11.54
C GLN A 95 19.04 32.11 10.44
N MET A 96 19.49 31.17 9.61
CA MET A 96 18.75 30.68 8.43
C MET A 96 18.19 29.27 8.60
N ALA A 97 18.71 28.48 9.55
CA ALA A 97 18.35 27.08 9.76
C ALA A 97 16.84 26.85 9.93
N GLY A 98 16.15 27.75 10.65
CA GLY A 98 14.70 27.66 10.85
C GLY A 98 13.87 28.06 9.62
N TYR A 99 14.37 28.96 8.78
CA TYR A 99 13.62 29.50 7.63
C TYR A 99 13.72 28.60 6.40
N ALA A 100 14.89 28.01 6.15
CA ALA A 100 15.14 27.21 4.95
C ALA A 100 14.28 25.94 4.89
N CYS A 101 14.16 25.20 6.00
CA CYS A 101 13.32 24.01 6.05
C CYS A 101 11.83 24.33 6.13
N TRP A 102 11.46 25.42 6.82
CA TRP A 102 10.05 25.80 6.99
C TRP A 102 9.38 26.18 5.67
N TYR A 103 10.09 26.93 4.81
CA TYR A 103 9.55 27.32 3.52
C TYR A 103 9.16 26.12 2.66
N ASN A 104 10.03 25.13 2.58
CA ASN A 104 9.78 23.94 1.77
C ASN A 104 8.66 23.08 2.36
N LEU A 105 8.61 22.91 3.69
CA LEU A 105 7.49 22.23 4.36
C LEU A 105 6.17 22.95 4.07
N GLN A 106 6.16 24.28 4.15
CA GLN A 106 4.99 25.08 3.83
C GLN A 106 4.54 24.87 2.38
N GLN A 107 5.47 24.79 1.41
CA GLN A 107 5.13 24.49 0.03
C GLN A 107 4.47 23.11 -0.11
N ILE A 108 5.04 22.08 0.51
CA ILE A 108 4.50 20.71 0.47
C ILE A 108 3.09 20.68 1.06
N PHE A 109 2.89 21.23 2.26
CA PHE A 109 1.57 21.22 2.90
C PHE A 109 0.53 22.08 2.19
N SER A 110 0.93 23.23 1.65
CA SER A 110 0.02 24.07 0.85
C SER A 110 -0.45 23.33 -0.40
N TRP A 111 0.47 22.63 -1.07
CA TRP A 111 0.13 21.82 -2.23
C TRP A 111 -0.76 20.62 -1.86
N LEU A 112 -0.43 19.89 -0.78
CA LEU A 112 -1.27 18.77 -0.30
C LEU A 112 -2.68 19.24 0.05
N ALA A 113 -2.83 20.40 0.70
CA ALA A 113 -4.12 20.98 1.01
C ALA A 113 -4.90 21.36 -0.25
N ALA A 114 -4.24 21.93 -1.26
CA ALA A 114 -4.85 22.24 -2.54
C ALA A 114 -5.28 20.98 -3.31
N MET A 115 -4.51 19.88 -3.23
CA MET A 115 -4.87 18.60 -3.81
C MET A 115 -6.07 17.96 -3.10
N ALA A 116 -6.10 17.98 -1.76
CA ALA A 116 -7.18 17.38 -0.96
C ALA A 116 -8.51 18.17 -1.00
N GLY A 117 -8.47 19.46 -1.32
CA GLY A 117 -9.66 20.32 -1.43
C GLY A 117 -10.34 20.32 -2.81
N ARG A 118 -9.84 19.53 -3.77
CA ARG A 118 -10.36 19.46 -5.15
C ARG A 118 -11.26 18.25 -5.38
#